data_AF-A0A1C3Z5F0-F1
#
_entry.id   AF-A0A1C3Z5F0-F1
#
_cell.length_a   1.000
_cell.length_b   1.000
_cell.length_c   1.000
_cell.angle_alpha   90.00
_cell.angle_beta   90.00
_cell.angle_gamma   90.00
#
_symmetry.space_group_name_H-M   'P 1'
#
loop_
_entity.id
_entity.type
_entity.pdbx_description
1 polymer ?
#
loop_
_entity_poly.entity_id
_entity_poly.type
_entity_poly.pdbx_seq_one_letter_code
_entity_poly.pdbx_strand_id
1 'polypeptide(L)'
;MQQLIIGRYIPGKSLIHQLDPRTKLLIVFLYVFVVFLANNAISYGFLFLYALIALFFAKVPIRYVLSGLKPILWIFLFTFFLHIFTNKEGEVLFQLGWFSIHEKGLEQGIYISIRFFVIILMTTLLTLTTTPIEITDGLETLLKPLKRIKVPVHEIALMMSISLRFIPTLMDETSKIMKAQSSRGIDFAGGPIKDRMKAIISLLVPLFISAFKRAEDLAIAMEARGYQNGEGRTKFRQLRWKTSDTVTIISLLCLACILAWVRS
;
A
#
# COMPACT_ATOMS: atom_id res chain seq x y z
N MET A 1 22.96 -7.27 2.57
CA MET A 1 21.99 -7.23 3.68
C MET A 1 20.58 -7.24 3.09
N GLN A 2 19.95 -8.40 2.99
CA GLN A 2 18.60 -8.58 2.47
C GLN A 2 17.59 -8.51 3.63
N GLN A 3 17.18 -7.30 4.03
CA GLN A 3 16.11 -7.11 5.04
C GLN A 3 15.17 -5.95 4.70
N LEU A 4 14.87 -5.75 3.41
CA LEU A 4 13.71 -4.95 3.03
C LEU A 4 12.53 -5.91 2.82
N ILE A 5 11.72 -6.04 3.87
CA ILE A 5 10.39 -6.71 3.88
C ILE A 5 9.36 -5.89 3.07
N ILE A 6 9.72 -4.68 2.64
CA ILE A 6 8.87 -3.77 1.88
C ILE A 6 8.62 -4.34 0.48
N GLY A 7 7.35 -4.62 0.17
CA GLY A 7 6.88 -4.91 -1.20
C GLY A 7 6.83 -6.38 -1.62
N ARG A 8 6.99 -7.35 -0.71
CA ARG A 8 6.78 -8.76 -1.05
C ARG A 8 5.31 -9.17 -0.96
N TYR A 9 4.70 -9.33 -2.13
CA TYR A 9 3.54 -10.19 -2.31
C TYR A 9 3.86 -11.60 -1.80
N ILE A 10 2.94 -12.19 -1.04
CA ILE A 10 3.06 -13.58 -0.61
C ILE A 10 2.32 -14.43 -1.64
N PRO A 11 3.00 -15.32 -2.36
CA PRO A 11 2.31 -16.23 -3.28
C PRO A 11 1.42 -17.16 -2.47
N GLY A 12 0.11 -17.05 -2.70
CA GLY A 12 -0.91 -17.83 -2.02
C GLY A 12 -2.01 -18.25 -3.00
N LYS A 13 -2.67 -19.39 -2.71
CA LYS A 13 -3.80 -19.91 -3.52
C LYS A 13 -5.17 -19.67 -2.88
N SER A 14 -5.27 -18.81 -1.87
CA SER A 14 -6.53 -18.63 -1.14
C SER A 14 -7.58 -17.87 -1.96
N LEU A 15 -8.84 -17.91 -1.50
CA LEU A 15 -9.96 -17.27 -2.18
C LEU A 15 -9.70 -15.79 -2.45
N ILE A 16 -9.12 -15.08 -1.47
CA ILE A 16 -8.77 -13.66 -1.62
C ILE A 16 -7.61 -13.47 -2.59
N HIS A 17 -6.61 -14.36 -2.64
CA HIS A 17 -5.54 -14.21 -3.65
C HIS A 17 -6.09 -14.30 -5.07
N GLN A 18 -7.12 -15.12 -5.29
CA GLN A 18 -7.74 -15.35 -6.60
C GLN A 18 -8.77 -14.30 -7.03
N LEU A 19 -9.16 -13.38 -6.14
CA LEU A 19 -10.05 -12.26 -6.47
C LEU A 19 -9.40 -11.33 -7.49
N ASP A 20 -10.24 -10.66 -8.29
CA ASP A 20 -9.79 -9.68 -9.25
C ASP A 20 -9.12 -8.50 -8.52
N PRO A 21 -7.93 -8.04 -8.94
CA PRO A 21 -7.26 -6.88 -8.36
C PRO A 21 -8.13 -5.63 -8.30
N ARG A 22 -9.04 -5.43 -9.27
CA ARG A 22 -9.98 -4.31 -9.29
C ARG A 22 -10.91 -4.35 -8.09
N THR A 23 -11.43 -5.53 -7.78
CA THR A 23 -12.31 -5.76 -6.64
C THR A 23 -11.61 -5.45 -5.34
N LYS A 24 -10.37 -5.94 -5.17
CA LYS A 24 -9.59 -5.70 -3.94
C LYS A 24 -9.30 -4.21 -3.74
N LEU A 25 -8.91 -3.50 -4.82
CA LEU A 25 -8.68 -2.05 -4.77
C LEU A 25 -9.96 -1.29 -4.41
N LEU A 26 -11.08 -1.62 -5.05
CA LEU A 26 -12.38 -1.02 -4.74
C LEU A 26 -12.81 -1.30 -3.30
N ILE A 27 -12.63 -2.53 -2.81
CA ILE A 27 -12.99 -2.90 -1.43
C ILE A 27 -12.16 -2.11 -0.44
N VAL A 28 -10.84 -2.03 -0.60
CA VAL A 28 -10.00 -1.26 0.33
C VAL A 28 -10.37 0.22 0.29
N PHE A 29 -10.58 0.78 -0.91
CA PHE A 29 -10.98 2.17 -1.07
C PHE A 29 -12.34 2.45 -0.40
N LEU A 30 -13.37 1.66 -0.69
CA LEU A 30 -14.70 1.78 -0.09
C LEU A 30 -14.66 1.53 1.42
N TYR A 31 -13.86 0.57 1.88
CA TYR A 31 -13.71 0.25 3.30
C TYR A 31 -13.21 1.45 4.10
N VAL A 32 -12.28 2.25 3.56
CA VAL A 32 -11.85 3.50 4.19
C VAL A 32 -13.05 4.42 4.43
N PHE A 33 -13.93 4.63 3.45
CA PHE A 33 -15.15 5.45 3.64
C PHE A 33 -16.11 4.86 4.66
N VAL A 34 -16.32 3.54 4.62
CA VAL A 34 -17.22 2.84 5.56
C VAL A 34 -16.71 2.96 7.01
N VAL A 35 -15.39 2.91 7.21
CA VAL A 35 -14.77 3.10 8.52
C VAL A 35 -15.06 4.48 9.11
N PHE A 36 -15.11 5.54 8.28
CA PHE A 36 -15.49 6.88 8.75
C PHE A 36 -16.96 7.01 9.12
N LEU A 37 -17.81 6.07 8.70
CA LEU A 37 -19.21 6.07 9.07
C LEU A 37 -19.45 5.59 10.51
N ALA A 38 -18.49 4.88 11.11
CA ALA A 38 -18.58 4.32 12.45
C ALA A 38 -18.39 5.37 13.56
N ASN A 39 -19.33 5.39 14.50
CA ASN A 39 -19.34 6.26 15.68
C ASN A 39 -19.33 5.50 17.01
N ASN A 40 -19.77 4.23 17.03
CA ASN A 40 -19.97 3.45 18.25
C ASN A 40 -18.97 2.29 18.36
N ALA A 41 -18.73 1.81 19.59
CA ALA A 41 -17.90 0.63 19.84
C ALA A 41 -18.38 -0.62 19.07
N ILE A 42 -19.70 -0.81 18.96
CA ILE A 42 -20.32 -1.91 18.19
C ILE A 42 -19.95 -1.82 16.70
N SER A 43 -19.98 -0.62 16.14
CA SER A 43 -19.63 -0.36 14.73
C SER A 43 -18.18 -0.71 14.43
N TYR A 44 -17.25 -0.34 15.32
CA TYR A 44 -15.85 -0.76 15.20
C TYR A 44 -15.66 -2.27 15.38
N GLY A 45 -16.46 -2.91 16.24
CA GLY A 45 -16.49 -4.36 16.38
C GLY A 45 -16.84 -5.08 15.07
N PHE A 46 -17.89 -4.63 14.37
CA PHE A 46 -18.26 -5.18 13.07
C PHE A 46 -17.19 -4.95 12.00
N LEU A 47 -16.58 -3.76 11.95
CA LEU A 47 -15.49 -3.47 11.03
C LEU A 47 -14.29 -4.38 11.27
N PHE A 48 -13.90 -4.56 12.53
CA PHE A 48 -12.80 -5.43 12.92
C PHE A 48 -13.10 -6.90 12.60
N LEU A 49 -14.32 -7.37 12.87
CA LEU A 49 -14.77 -8.72 12.52
C LEU A 49 -14.69 -8.95 11.00
N TYR A 50 -15.14 -8.00 10.19
CA TYR A 50 -15.03 -8.08 8.74
C TYR A 50 -13.56 -8.21 8.27
N ALA A 51 -12.65 -7.44 8.87
CA ALA A 51 -11.22 -7.54 8.59
C ALA A 51 -10.62 -8.88 9.03
N LEU A 52 -11.05 -9.44 10.16
CA LEU A 52 -10.64 -10.78 10.61
C LEU A 52 -11.15 -11.89 9.68
N ILE A 53 -12.40 -11.81 9.23
CA ILE A 53 -12.98 -12.75 8.26
C ILE A 53 -12.17 -12.70 6.95
N ALA A 54 -11.86 -11.50 6.46
CA ALA A 54 -11.00 -11.34 5.29
C ALA A 54 -9.61 -11.94 5.53
N LEU A 55 -8.98 -11.70 6.68
CA LEU A 55 -7.68 -12.31 6.99
C LEU A 55 -7.75 -13.84 7.01
N PHE A 56 -8.81 -14.41 7.59
CA PHE A 56 -9.03 -15.85 7.64
C PHE A 56 -9.15 -16.46 6.23
N PHE A 57 -9.97 -15.85 5.36
CA PHE A 57 -10.11 -16.30 3.98
C PHE A 57 -8.84 -16.08 3.15
N ALA A 58 -8.01 -15.11 3.51
CA ALA A 58 -6.75 -14.87 2.84
C ALA A 58 -5.71 -15.97 3.17
N LYS A 59 -5.88 -16.70 4.27
CA LYS A 59 -4.93 -17.73 4.73
C LYS A 59 -3.49 -17.20 4.81
N VAL A 60 -3.35 -15.93 5.18
CA VAL A 60 -2.04 -15.27 5.31
C VAL A 60 -1.46 -15.58 6.69
N PRO A 61 -0.19 -16.01 6.80
CA PRO A 61 0.44 -16.29 8.07
C PRO A 61 0.45 -15.04 8.97
N ILE A 62 -0.06 -15.18 10.21
CA ILE A 62 -0.26 -14.08 11.16
C ILE A 62 1.04 -13.28 11.42
N ARG A 63 2.20 -13.94 11.33
CA ARG A 63 3.52 -13.33 11.50
C ARG A 63 3.75 -12.18 10.53
N TYR A 64 3.30 -12.28 9.28
CA TYR A 64 3.47 -11.22 8.29
C TYR A 64 2.53 -10.05 8.57
N VAL A 65 1.30 -10.33 8.98
CA VAL A 65 0.34 -9.31 9.40
C VAL A 65 0.89 -8.52 10.59
N LEU A 66 1.39 -9.22 11.61
CA LEU A 66 2.01 -8.59 12.79
C LEU A 66 3.26 -7.79 12.43
N SER A 67 4.07 -8.26 11.46
CA SER A 67 5.22 -7.49 10.99
C SER A 67 4.80 -6.19 10.28
N GLY A 68 3.69 -6.25 9.54
CA GLY A 68 3.09 -5.09 8.89
C GLY A 68 2.54 -4.10 9.92
N LEU A 69 1.93 -4.59 11.00
CA LEU A 69 1.34 -3.78 12.09
C LEU A 69 2.36 -3.19 13.07
N LYS A 70 3.57 -3.74 13.16
CA LYS A 70 4.58 -3.33 14.16
C LYS A 70 4.96 -1.83 14.09
N PRO A 71 5.24 -1.22 12.93
CA PRO A 71 5.50 0.23 12.84
C PRO A 71 4.28 1.07 13.24
N ILE A 72 3.08 0.57 12.96
CA ILE A 72 1.82 1.27 13.22
C ILE A 72 1.48 1.23 14.69
N LEU A 73 1.90 0.21 15.44
CA LEU A 73 1.74 0.19 16.89
C LEU A 73 2.37 1.43 17.54
N TRP A 74 3.46 1.94 16.98
CA TRP A 74 4.06 3.20 17.44
C TRP A 74 3.14 4.41 17.18
N ILE A 75 2.57 4.51 15.98
CA ILE A 75 1.61 5.57 15.63
C ILE A 75 0.34 5.46 16.48
N PHE A 76 -0.15 4.25 16.71
CA PHE A 76 -1.28 3.93 17.58
C PHE A 76 -1.03 4.43 19.01
N LEU A 77 0.11 4.11 19.60
CA LEU A 77 0.45 4.54 20.95
C LEU A 77 0.60 6.07 20.99
N PHE A 78 1.31 6.63 20.02
CA PHE A 78 1.51 8.08 19.95
C PHE A 78 0.19 8.84 19.85
N THR A 79 -0.71 8.44 18.95
CA THR A 79 -2.03 9.09 18.76
C THR A 79 -2.96 8.91 19.96
N PHE A 80 -2.94 7.73 20.58
CA PHE A 80 -3.69 7.43 21.80
C PHE A 80 -3.26 8.33 22.96
N PHE A 81 -1.97 8.40 23.25
CA PHE A 81 -1.43 9.27 24.30
C PHE A 81 -1.68 10.75 23.99
N LEU A 82 -1.49 11.17 22.73
CA LEU A 82 -1.78 12.55 22.32
C LEU A 82 -3.23 12.93 22.63
N HIS A 83 -4.21 12.08 22.29
CA HIS A 83 -5.62 12.36 22.57
C HIS A 83 -5.91 12.39 24.07
N ILE A 84 -5.34 11.47 24.85
CA ILE A 84 -5.50 11.48 26.32
C ILE A 84 -4.95 12.77 26.95
N PHE A 85 -3.81 13.27 26.48
CA PHE A 85 -3.18 14.46 27.06
C PHE A 85 -3.77 15.78 26.54
N THR A 86 -4.30 15.80 25.32
CA THR A 86 -4.73 17.04 24.64
C THR A 86 -6.22 17.29 24.79
N ASN A 87 -7.05 16.24 24.78
CA ASN A 87 -8.49 16.41 24.92
C ASN A 87 -8.87 16.49 26.39
N LYS A 88 -9.15 17.71 26.84
CA LYS A 88 -9.61 18.03 28.20
C LYS A 88 -11.13 18.16 28.33
N GLU A 89 -11.87 17.52 27.45
CA GLU A 89 -13.33 17.59 27.42
C GLU A 89 -13.97 16.44 28.21
N GLY A 90 -15.02 16.73 28.99
CA GLY A 90 -15.77 15.75 29.77
C GLY A 90 -15.31 15.60 31.21
N GLU A 91 -15.92 14.64 31.93
CA GLU A 91 -15.62 14.38 33.34
C GLU A 91 -14.19 13.87 33.53
N VAL A 92 -13.59 14.26 34.66
CA VAL A 92 -12.22 13.87 35.03
C VAL A 92 -12.29 12.48 35.65
N LEU A 93 -11.82 11.47 34.92
CA LEU A 93 -11.76 10.09 35.41
C LEU A 93 -10.59 9.87 36.36
N PHE A 94 -9.47 10.54 36.08
CA PHE A 94 -8.26 10.39 36.88
C PHE A 94 -7.46 11.70 36.85
N GLN A 95 -7.07 12.19 38.01
CA GLN A 95 -6.26 13.38 38.16
C GLN A 95 -5.01 13.06 38.97
N LEU A 96 -3.84 13.24 38.37
CA LEU A 96 -2.54 13.09 39.03
C LEU A 96 -1.72 14.36 38.75
N GLY A 97 -1.78 15.32 39.68
CA GLY A 97 -1.06 16.60 39.56
C GLY A 97 -1.49 17.40 38.32
N TRP A 98 -0.53 17.72 37.43
CA TRP A 98 -0.79 18.42 36.16
C TRP A 98 -1.40 17.54 35.06
N PHE A 99 -1.55 16.24 35.30
CA PHE A 99 -2.16 15.29 34.37
C PHE A 99 -3.62 15.04 34.76
N SER A 100 -4.55 15.45 33.90
CA SER A 100 -5.96 15.11 34.00
C SER A 100 -6.34 14.23 32.81
N ILE A 101 -6.84 13.03 33.09
CA ILE A 101 -7.39 12.12 32.08
C ILE A 101 -8.90 12.33 32.07
N HIS A 102 -9.40 12.77 30.93
CA HIS A 102 -10.82 13.01 30.71
C HIS A 102 -11.47 11.83 30.00
N GLU A 103 -12.73 11.56 30.31
CA GLU A 103 -13.50 10.46 29.73
C GLU A 103 -13.54 10.52 28.19
N LYS A 104 -13.87 11.68 27.62
CA LYS A 104 -13.92 11.83 26.15
C LYS A 104 -12.55 11.74 25.50
N GLY A 105 -11.49 12.17 26.20
CA GLY A 105 -10.12 12.04 25.71
C GLY A 105 -9.69 10.58 25.58
N LEU A 106 -10.09 9.75 26.56
CA LEU A 106 -9.88 8.30 26.53
C LEU A 106 -10.71 7.64 25.43
N GLU A 107 -12.02 7.95 25.36
CA GLU A 107 -12.93 7.36 24.36
C GLU A 107 -12.49 7.68 22.93
N GLN A 108 -12.23 8.96 22.62
CA GLN A 108 -11.77 9.38 21.30
C GLN A 108 -10.40 8.79 20.96
N GLY A 109 -9.49 8.72 21.93
CA GLY A 109 -8.19 8.06 21.78
C GLY A 109 -8.37 6.60 21.35
N ILE A 110 -9.21 5.84 22.03
CA ILE A 110 -9.50 4.44 21.69
C ILE A 110 -10.10 4.34 20.28
N TYR A 111 -11.13 5.13 19.96
CA TYR A 111 -11.80 5.04 18.66
C TYR A 111 -10.90 5.41 17.48
N ILE A 112 -10.11 6.47 17.60
CA ILE A 112 -9.18 6.88 16.54
C ILE A 112 -8.09 5.84 16.35
N SER A 113 -7.58 5.30 17.45
CA SER A 113 -6.54 4.27 17.40
C SER A 113 -7.04 2.96 16.79
N ILE A 114 -8.26 2.51 17.13
CA ILE A 114 -8.91 1.37 16.48
C ILE A 114 -9.19 1.66 15.00
N ARG A 115 -9.65 2.87 14.66
CA ARG A 115 -9.91 3.30 13.29
C ARG A 115 -8.68 3.12 12.39
N PHE A 116 -7.53 3.64 12.83
CA PHE A 116 -6.27 3.47 12.11
C PHE A 116 -5.88 1.99 12.00
N PHE A 117 -5.97 1.25 13.11
CA PHE A 117 -5.62 -0.17 13.14
C PHE A 117 -6.40 -0.97 12.10
N VAL A 118 -7.71 -0.76 12.02
CA VAL A 118 -8.61 -1.49 11.13
C VAL A 118 -8.39 -1.13 9.65
N ILE A 119 -8.17 0.16 9.33
CA ILE A 119 -7.80 0.60 7.97
C ILE A 119 -6.50 -0.08 7.54
N ILE A 120 -5.50 -0.05 8.43
CA ILE A 120 -4.16 -0.51 8.08
C ILE A 120 -4.09 -2.03 7.98
N LEU A 121 -4.90 -2.75 8.78
CA LEU A 121 -5.08 -4.18 8.63
C LEU A 121 -5.57 -4.55 7.22
N MET A 122 -6.58 -3.85 6.70
CA MET A 122 -7.09 -4.10 5.35
C MET A 122 -6.13 -3.68 4.24
N THR A 123 -5.44 -2.56 4.36
CA THR A 123 -4.44 -2.16 3.35
C THR A 123 -3.24 -3.12 3.34
N THR A 124 -2.80 -3.58 4.52
CA THR A 124 -1.76 -4.61 4.63
C THR A 124 -2.20 -5.90 3.94
N LEU A 125 -3.46 -6.31 4.10
CA LEU A 125 -4.00 -7.48 3.43
C LEU A 125 -3.92 -7.34 1.90
N LEU A 126 -4.28 -6.18 1.34
CA LEU A 126 -4.16 -5.90 -0.09
C LEU A 126 -2.71 -6.03 -0.57
N THR A 127 -1.76 -5.41 0.14
CA THR A 127 -0.33 -5.44 -0.21
C THR A 127 0.25 -6.85 -0.14
N LEU A 128 -0.18 -7.68 0.81
CA LEU A 128 0.31 -9.06 0.93
C LEU A 128 -0.33 -10.00 -0.10
N THR A 129 -1.57 -9.75 -0.52
CA THR A 129 -2.36 -10.65 -1.38
C THR A 129 -2.44 -10.24 -2.85
N THR A 130 -1.83 -9.12 -3.24
CA THR A 130 -1.87 -8.60 -4.63
C THR A 130 -0.49 -8.11 -5.05
N THR A 131 -0.03 -8.53 -6.23
CA THR A 131 1.27 -8.08 -6.74
C THR A 131 1.23 -6.61 -7.19
N PRO A 132 2.36 -5.87 -7.16
CA PRO A 132 2.41 -4.49 -7.66
C PRO A 132 1.95 -4.34 -9.13
N ILE A 133 2.26 -5.35 -9.96
CA ILE A 133 1.83 -5.39 -11.37
C ILE A 133 0.31 -5.53 -11.46
N GLU A 134 -0.29 -6.41 -10.66
CA GLU A 134 -1.76 -6.55 -10.57
C GLU A 134 -2.46 -5.29 -10.08
N ILE A 135 -1.85 -4.57 -9.13
CA ILE A 135 -2.37 -3.28 -8.66
C ILE A 135 -2.39 -2.29 -9.81
N THR A 136 -1.34 -2.26 -10.65
CA THR A 136 -1.24 -1.36 -11.80
C THR A 136 -2.27 -1.72 -12.87
N ASP A 137 -2.43 -3.01 -13.19
CA ASP A 137 -3.46 -3.48 -14.14
C ASP A 137 -4.89 -3.17 -13.66
N GLY A 138 -5.13 -3.34 -12.36
CA GLY A 138 -6.40 -3.00 -11.72
C GLY A 138 -6.68 -1.50 -11.78
N LEU A 139 -5.69 -0.69 -11.41
CA LEU A 139 -5.79 0.77 -11.43
C LEU A 139 -6.02 1.31 -12.85
N GLU A 140 -5.32 0.79 -13.86
CA GLU A 140 -5.52 1.17 -15.26
C GLU A 140 -6.99 0.97 -15.68
N THR A 141 -7.58 -0.17 -15.30
CA THR A 141 -8.96 -0.48 -15.65
C THR A 141 -9.95 0.41 -14.89
N LEU A 142 -9.69 0.70 -13.62
CA LEU A 142 -10.50 1.59 -12.79
C LEU A 142 -10.42 3.06 -13.23
N LEU A 143 -9.28 3.48 -13.77
CA LEU A 143 -9.07 4.84 -14.26
C LEU A 143 -9.51 5.04 -15.72
N LYS A 144 -9.84 3.98 -16.46
CA LYS A 144 -10.36 4.04 -17.83
C LYS A 144 -11.46 5.11 -18.08
N PRO A 145 -12.46 5.35 -17.20
CA PRO A 145 -13.44 6.43 -17.41
C PRO A 145 -12.82 7.83 -17.51
N LEU A 146 -11.67 8.08 -16.86
CA LEU A 146 -10.96 9.36 -16.94
C LEU A 146 -10.38 9.62 -18.34
N LYS A 147 -10.31 8.61 -19.22
CA LYS A 147 -9.97 8.81 -20.65
C LYS A 147 -10.92 9.82 -21.31
N ARG A 148 -12.19 9.91 -20.87
CA ARG A 148 -13.16 10.90 -21.38
C ARG A 148 -12.74 12.35 -21.09
N ILE A 149 -11.96 12.57 -20.04
CA ILE A 149 -11.42 13.88 -19.63
C ILE A 149 -9.99 14.05 -20.19
N LYS A 150 -9.63 13.30 -21.25
CA LYS A 150 -8.31 13.34 -21.91
C LYS A 150 -7.11 12.97 -21.02
N VAL A 151 -7.34 12.20 -19.95
CA VAL A 151 -6.26 11.66 -19.12
C VAL A 151 -5.60 10.47 -19.84
N PRO A 152 -4.26 10.44 -20.00
CA PRO A 152 -3.52 9.37 -20.69
C PRO A 152 -3.32 8.14 -19.79
N VAL A 153 -4.41 7.42 -19.50
CA VAL A 153 -4.44 6.30 -18.54
C VAL A 153 -3.55 5.13 -18.99
N HIS A 154 -3.53 4.84 -20.30
CA HIS A 154 -2.75 3.73 -20.87
C HIS A 154 -1.24 4.01 -20.75
N GLU A 155 -0.83 5.24 -21.04
CA GLU A 155 0.56 5.70 -20.95
C GLU A 155 1.05 5.67 -19.50
N ILE A 156 0.21 6.09 -18.55
CA ILE A 156 0.53 6.00 -17.12
C ILE A 156 0.72 4.54 -16.70
N ALA A 157 -0.18 3.65 -17.10
CA ALA A 157 -0.07 2.22 -16.79
C ALA A 157 1.17 1.57 -17.43
N LEU A 158 1.51 1.97 -18.67
CA LEU A 158 2.74 1.54 -19.34
C LEU A 158 3.98 1.99 -18.56
N MET A 159 4.06 3.28 -18.20
CA MET A 159 5.18 3.82 -17.43
C MET A 159 5.35 3.07 -16.10
N MET A 160 4.27 2.89 -15.35
CA MET A 160 4.28 2.13 -14.09
C MET A 160 4.72 0.68 -14.30
N SER A 161 4.23 0.00 -15.34
CA SER A 161 4.61 -1.38 -15.66
C SER A 161 6.10 -1.52 -16.02
N ILE A 162 6.62 -0.56 -16.79
CA ILE A 162 8.06 -0.49 -17.14
C ILE A 162 8.89 -0.22 -15.89
N SER A 163 8.49 0.75 -15.06
CA SER A 163 9.18 1.06 -13.80
C SER A 163 9.24 -0.15 -12.87
N LEU A 164 8.10 -0.80 -12.61
CA LEU A 164 8.04 -1.98 -11.75
C LEU A 164 8.93 -3.13 -12.26
N ARG A 165 9.03 -3.31 -13.58
CA ARG A 165 9.90 -4.30 -14.21
C ARG A 165 11.38 -3.95 -14.06
N PHE A 166 11.74 -2.67 -14.17
CA PHE A 166 13.14 -2.24 -14.09
C PHE A 166 13.67 -2.06 -12.68
N ILE A 167 12.81 -1.90 -11.66
CA ILE A 167 13.25 -1.77 -10.26
C ILE A 167 14.23 -2.90 -9.86
N PRO A 168 13.91 -4.20 -10.03
CA PRO A 168 14.85 -5.28 -9.68
C PRO A 168 16.17 -5.17 -10.45
N THR A 169 16.12 -4.91 -11.75
CA THR A 169 17.30 -4.77 -12.60
C THR A 169 18.19 -3.60 -12.15
N LEU A 170 17.59 -2.46 -11.78
CA LEU A 170 18.33 -1.30 -11.29
C LEU A 170 18.93 -1.56 -9.90
N MET A 171 18.27 -2.33 -9.03
CA MET A 171 18.83 -2.74 -7.74
C MET A 171 20.05 -3.66 -7.92
N ASP A 172 20.00 -4.59 -8.88
CA ASP A 172 21.13 -5.46 -9.22
C ASP A 172 22.29 -4.66 -9.81
N GLU A 173 22.00 -3.72 -10.71
CA GLU A 173 23.00 -2.82 -11.29
C GLU A 173 23.64 -1.93 -10.22
N THR A 174 22.85 -1.35 -9.32
CA THR A 174 23.32 -0.58 -8.17
C THR A 174 24.27 -1.43 -7.33
N SER A 175 23.91 -2.68 -7.04
CA SER A 175 24.74 -3.60 -6.26
C SER A 175 26.06 -3.93 -6.96
N LYS A 176 26.07 -4.05 -8.30
CA LYS A 176 27.30 -4.26 -9.10
C LYS A 176 28.19 -3.02 -9.08
N ILE A 177 27.62 -1.84 -9.32
CA ILE A 177 28.37 -0.57 -9.33
C ILE A 177 28.95 -0.30 -7.93
N MET A 178 28.17 -0.49 -6.87
CA MET A 178 28.66 -0.35 -5.49
C MET A 178 29.87 -1.25 -5.23
N LYS A 179 29.78 -2.55 -5.56
CA LYS A 179 30.92 -3.47 -5.38
C LYS A 179 32.15 -3.05 -6.19
N ALA A 180 31.96 -2.65 -7.44
CA ALA A 180 33.05 -2.20 -8.31
C ALA A 180 33.73 -0.93 -7.78
N GLN A 181 32.97 0.04 -7.29
CA GLN A 181 33.51 1.27 -6.71
C GLN A 181 34.18 1.01 -5.35
N SER A 182 33.65 0.10 -4.53
CA SER A 182 34.31 -0.32 -3.30
C SER A 182 35.64 -1.03 -3.56
N SER A 183 35.75 -1.84 -4.62
CA SER A 183 37.04 -2.40 -5.06
C SER A 183 38.04 -1.33 -5.52
N ARG A 184 37.57 -0.14 -5.91
CA ARG A 184 38.39 1.03 -6.25
C ARG A 184 38.68 1.95 -5.05
N GLY A 185 38.35 1.51 -3.83
CA GLY A 185 38.65 2.23 -2.59
C GLY A 185 37.59 3.22 -2.14
N ILE A 186 36.40 3.24 -2.75
CA ILE A 186 35.28 4.10 -2.31
C ILE A 186 34.54 3.41 -1.16
N ASP A 187 34.60 4.01 0.03
CA ASP A 187 33.78 3.62 1.17
C ASP A 187 32.42 4.35 1.15
N PHE A 188 31.34 3.57 1.19
CA PHE A 188 29.96 4.07 1.22
C PHE A 188 29.37 4.18 2.65
N ALA A 189 30.01 3.58 3.65
CA ALA A 189 29.48 3.51 5.01
C ALA A 189 30.15 4.53 5.96
N GLY A 190 31.45 4.76 5.81
CA GLY A 190 32.24 5.65 6.66
C GLY A 190 32.41 7.08 6.14
N GLY A 191 33.24 7.86 6.85
CA GLY A 191 33.78 9.14 6.39
C GLY A 191 32.94 10.40 6.65
N PRO A 192 33.55 11.59 6.46
CA PRO A 192 32.86 12.87 6.56
C PRO A 192 31.82 13.03 5.44
N ILE A 193 30.83 13.90 5.67
CA ILE A 193 29.70 14.13 4.74
C ILE A 193 30.17 14.42 3.30
N LYS A 194 31.29 15.13 3.14
CA LYS A 194 31.87 15.46 1.83
C LYS A 194 32.27 14.22 1.03
N ASP A 195 32.85 13.22 1.69
CA ASP A 195 33.30 12.00 1.02
C ASP A 195 32.13 11.06 0.73
N ARG A 196 31.10 11.04 1.61
CA ARG A 196 29.83 10.37 1.33
C ARG A 196 29.11 10.95 0.11
N MET A 197 29.11 12.28 -0.04
CA MET A 197 28.54 12.93 -1.23
C MET A 197 29.28 12.53 -2.51
N LYS A 198 30.63 12.49 -2.49
CA LYS A 198 31.42 12.00 -3.63
C LYS A 198 31.11 10.53 -3.94
N ALA A 199 30.98 9.68 -2.92
CA ALA A 199 30.62 8.28 -3.08
C ALA A 199 29.25 8.13 -3.76
N ILE A 200 28.25 8.89 -3.34
CA ILE A 200 26.91 8.90 -3.97
C ILE A 200 27.02 9.31 -5.44
N ILE A 201 27.77 10.37 -5.77
CA ILE A 201 27.96 10.81 -7.17
C ILE A 201 28.59 9.70 -8.02
N SER A 202 29.60 9.00 -7.49
CA SER A 202 30.29 7.89 -8.19
C SER A 202 29.39 6.69 -8.50
N LEU A 203 28.30 6.52 -7.73
CA LEU A 203 27.26 5.51 -7.96
C LEU A 203 26.19 6.03 -8.91
N LEU A 204 25.75 7.26 -8.70
CA LEU A 204 24.60 7.86 -9.37
C LEU A 204 24.89 8.12 -10.85
N VAL A 205 26.06 8.66 -11.20
CA VAL A 205 26.41 8.98 -12.60
C VAL A 205 26.40 7.72 -13.49
N PRO A 206 27.11 6.61 -13.15
CA PRO A 206 27.04 5.39 -13.96
C PRO A 206 25.64 4.77 -14.01
N LEU A 207 24.88 4.82 -12.91
CA LEU A 207 23.52 4.31 -12.86
C LEU A 207 22.59 5.07 -13.81
N PHE A 208 22.70 6.40 -13.87
CA PHE A 208 21.93 7.23 -14.80
C PHE A 208 22.28 6.91 -16.26
N ILE A 209 23.57 6.81 -16.60
CA ILE A 209 24.01 6.44 -17.96
C ILE A 209 23.42 5.07 -18.35
N SER A 210 23.50 4.08 -17.44
CA SER A 210 22.93 2.74 -17.66
C SER A 210 21.41 2.78 -17.83
N ALA A 211 20.70 3.59 -17.05
CA ALA A 211 19.26 3.75 -17.13
C ALA A 211 18.83 4.42 -18.44
N PHE A 212 19.51 5.48 -18.88
CA PHE A 212 19.25 6.15 -20.16
C PHE A 212 19.47 5.22 -21.34
N LYS A 213 20.59 4.49 -21.34
CA LYS A 213 20.86 3.50 -22.39
C LYS A 213 19.76 2.44 -22.47
N ARG A 214 19.31 1.91 -21.32
CA ARG A 214 18.20 0.93 -21.31
C ARG A 214 16.88 1.52 -21.77
N ALA A 215 16.61 2.79 -21.47
CA ALA A 215 15.41 3.47 -21.94
C ALA A 215 15.43 3.61 -23.47
N GLU A 216 16.58 3.99 -24.04
CA GLU A 216 16.79 4.07 -25.49
C GLU A 216 16.68 2.69 -26.16
N ASP A 217 17.39 1.69 -25.65
CA ASP A 217 17.32 0.31 -26.15
C ASP A 217 15.88 -0.23 -26.09
N LEU A 218 15.13 0.05 -25.02
CA LEU A 218 13.74 -0.34 -24.88
C LEU A 218 12.84 0.40 -25.88
N ALA A 219 13.04 1.71 -26.07
CA ALA A 219 12.27 2.51 -27.02
C ALA A 219 12.46 1.99 -28.45
N ILE A 220 13.71 1.81 -28.89
CA ILE A 220 14.04 1.26 -30.20
C ILE A 220 13.43 -0.15 -30.37
N ALA A 221 13.54 -1.01 -29.35
CA ALA A 221 12.95 -2.34 -29.40
C ALA A 221 11.41 -2.33 -29.44
N MET A 222 10.78 -1.35 -28.81
CA MET A 222 9.33 -1.15 -28.85
C MET A 222 8.88 -0.69 -30.24
N GLU A 223 9.56 0.29 -30.83
CA GLU A 223 9.30 0.78 -32.19
C GLU A 223 9.51 -0.32 -33.23
N ALA A 224 10.60 -1.09 -33.14
CA ALA A 224 10.88 -2.21 -34.03
C ALA A 224 9.81 -3.32 -33.97
N ARG A 225 9.12 -3.47 -32.83
CA ARG A 225 7.98 -4.38 -32.66
C ARG A 225 6.63 -3.76 -33.09
N GLY A 226 6.65 -2.57 -33.69
CA GLY A 226 5.45 -1.86 -34.12
C GLY A 226 4.63 -1.30 -32.96
N TYR A 227 5.25 -0.95 -31.83
CA TYR A 227 4.54 -0.29 -30.73
C TYR A 227 4.15 1.13 -31.16
N GLN A 228 2.89 1.32 -31.50
CA GLN A 228 2.27 2.61 -31.80
C GLN A 228 1.25 2.98 -30.71
N ASN A 229 0.93 4.28 -30.62
CA ASN A 229 0.01 4.91 -29.66
C ASN A 229 -1.17 4.00 -29.25
N GLY A 230 -1.52 4.02 -27.95
CA GLY A 230 -2.33 3.02 -27.24
C GLY A 230 -3.77 2.76 -27.72
N GLU A 231 -4.21 3.35 -28.83
CA GLU A 231 -5.56 3.18 -29.37
C GLU A 231 -5.66 1.89 -30.21
N GLY A 232 -6.74 1.14 -30.04
CA GLY A 232 -6.99 -0.10 -30.79
C GLY A 232 -6.17 -1.32 -30.37
N ARG A 233 -5.36 -1.23 -29.30
CA ARG A 233 -4.55 -2.36 -28.81
C ARG A 233 -5.37 -3.41 -28.07
N THR A 234 -5.02 -4.69 -28.27
CA THR A 234 -5.53 -5.80 -27.46
C THR A 234 -4.64 -6.03 -26.23
N LYS A 235 -5.23 -6.57 -25.16
CA LYS A 235 -4.50 -6.92 -23.92
C LYS A 235 -4.32 -8.43 -23.82
N PHE A 236 -3.06 -8.84 -23.63
CA PHE A 236 -2.73 -10.23 -23.35
C PHE A 236 -3.23 -10.67 -21.97
N ARG A 237 -2.95 -9.87 -20.92
CA ARG A 237 -3.46 -10.12 -19.58
C ARG A 237 -4.85 -9.50 -19.45
N GLN A 238 -5.87 -10.34 -19.39
CA GLN A 238 -7.26 -9.90 -19.21
C GLN A 238 -7.72 -10.21 -17.79
N LEU A 239 -8.23 -9.17 -17.12
CA LEU A 239 -8.83 -9.29 -15.80
C LEU A 239 -10.25 -9.87 -15.95
N ARG A 240 -10.48 -11.06 -15.39
CA ARG A 240 -11.76 -11.77 -15.46
C ARG A 240 -12.52 -11.59 -14.15
N TRP A 241 -13.64 -10.90 -14.25
CA TRP A 241 -14.57 -10.74 -13.14
C TRP A 241 -15.29 -12.07 -12.86
N LYS A 242 -15.30 -12.50 -11.60
CA LYS A 242 -15.96 -13.73 -11.14
C LYS A 242 -17.12 -13.39 -10.20
N THR A 243 -17.99 -14.36 -9.93
CA THR A 243 -19.08 -14.21 -8.96
C THR A 243 -18.58 -13.93 -7.54
N SER A 244 -17.40 -14.43 -7.19
CA SER A 244 -16.72 -14.11 -5.93
C SER A 244 -16.44 -12.61 -5.77
N ASP A 245 -16.16 -11.89 -6.86
CA ASP A 245 -15.91 -10.45 -6.84
C ASP A 245 -17.18 -9.67 -6.50
N THR A 246 -18.29 -9.99 -7.16
CA THR A 246 -19.60 -9.38 -6.84
C THR A 246 -20.01 -9.66 -5.41
N VAL A 247 -19.85 -10.90 -4.93
CA VAL A 247 -20.22 -11.27 -3.56
C VAL A 247 -19.40 -10.48 -2.54
N THR A 248 -18.11 -10.28 -2.81
CA THR A 248 -17.25 -9.54 -1.87
C THR A 248 -17.63 -8.05 -1.81
N ILE A 249 -17.94 -7.41 -2.94
CA ILE A 249 -18.41 -6.02 -2.95
C ILE A 249 -19.77 -5.89 -2.24
N ILE A 250 -20.71 -6.79 -2.54
CA ILE A 250 -22.03 -6.79 -1.90
C ILE A 250 -21.88 -6.98 -0.38
N SER A 251 -20.99 -7.87 0.07
CA SER A 251 -20.75 -8.07 1.50
C SER A 251 -20.29 -6.80 2.22
N LEU A 252 -19.45 -5.98 1.56
CA LEU A 252 -19.02 -4.69 2.10
C LEU A 252 -20.15 -3.66 2.11
N LEU A 253 -20.99 -3.63 1.07
CA LEU A 253 -22.15 -2.74 1.02
C LEU A 253 -23.19 -3.12 2.08
N CYS A 254 -23.45 -4.41 2.29
CA CYS A 254 -24.29 -4.89 3.38
C CYS A 254 -23.75 -4.45 4.74
N LEU A 255 -22.44 -4.58 4.97
CA LEU A 255 -21.80 -4.07 6.18
C LEU A 255 -22.03 -2.55 6.33
N ALA A 256 -21.84 -1.78 5.27
CA ALA A 256 -22.08 -0.34 5.29
C ALA A 256 -23.54 0.02 5.65
N CYS A 257 -24.52 -0.70 5.09
CA CYS A 257 -25.93 -0.52 5.44
C CYS A 257 -26.23 -0.86 6.90
N ILE A 258 -25.67 -1.97 7.41
CA ILE A 258 -25.82 -2.37 8.82
C ILE A 258 -25.23 -1.28 9.72
N LEU A 259 -24.04 -0.76 9.39
CA LEU A 259 -23.41 0.30 10.17
C LEU A 259 -24.19 1.62 10.11
N ALA A 260 -24.77 1.96 8.97
CA ALA A 260 -25.63 3.13 8.83
C ALA A 260 -26.91 2.99 9.68
N TRP A 261 -27.47 1.78 9.77
CA TRP A 261 -28.64 1.51 10.62
C TRP A 261 -28.30 1.54 12.11
N VAL A 262 -27.19 0.93 12.53
CA VAL A 262 -26.69 0.95 13.93
C VAL A 262 -26.25 2.35 14.38
N ARG A 263 -25.90 3.22 13.42
CA ARG A 263 -25.56 4.62 13.69
C ARG A 263 -26.80 5.48 13.94
N SER A 264 -27.92 5.18 13.27
CA SER A 264 -29.18 5.91 13.40
C SER A 264 -29.88 5.63 14.72
#